data_AF-K1S6Y2-F1
#
_entry.id   AF-K1S6Y2-F1
#
_cell.length_a   1.000
_cell.length_b   1.000
_cell.length_c   1.000
_cell.angle_alpha   90.00
_cell.angle_beta   90.00
_cell.angle_gamma   90.00
#
_symmetry.space_group_name_H-M   'P 1'
#
loop_
_entity.id
_entity.type
_entity.pdbx_description
1 polymer ?
#
loop_
_entity_poly.entity_id
_entity_poly.type
_entity_poly.pdbx_seq_one_letter_code
_entity_poly.pdbx_strand_id
1 'polypeptide(L)' 'MEKNIAVIKGDGIGPEIVTESMKVLDKVAEKFGHKFNYTQLLMGGCSIDANGVPLTDETIAACKASD' A
#
# COMPACT_ATOMS: atom_id res chain seq x y z
N MET A 1 -4.51 -3.88 -17.93
CA MET A 1 -4.11 -2.50 -17.58
C MET A 1 -2.92 -2.54 -16.64
N GLU A 2 -2.09 -1.49 -16.61
CA GLU A 2 -1.00 -1.34 -15.65
C GLU A 2 -1.34 -0.19 -14.69
N LYS A 3 -1.16 -0.41 -13.38
CA LYS A 3 -1.47 0.57 -12.33
C LYS A 3 -0.45 0.53 -11.20
N ASN A 4 -0.16 1.70 -10.65
CA ASN A 4 0.70 1.88 -9.49
C ASN A 4 -0.18 2.06 -8.25
N ILE A 5 -0.04 1.18 -7.26
CA ILE A 5 -0.83 1.18 -6.04
C ILE A 5 0.07 1.51 -4.85
N ALA A 6 -0.20 2.63 -4.18
CA ALA A 6 0.34 2.91 -2.86
C ALA A 6 -0.35 2.01 -1.82
N VAL A 7 0.42 1.14 -1.17
CA VAL A 7 -0.09 0.19 -0.18
C VAL A 7 0.30 0.66 1.21
N ILE A 8 -0.70 1.01 2.01
CA ILE A 8 -0.55 1.36 3.42
C ILE A 8 -1.15 0.21 4.25
N LYS A 9 -0.28 -0.54 4.94
CA LYS A 9 -0.69 -1.68 5.77
C LYS A 9 -1.22 -1.26 7.14
N GLY A 10 -0.77 -0.12 7.66
CA GLY A 10 -1.21 0.42 8.95
C GLY A 10 -0.87 -0.49 10.14
N ASP A 11 -1.71 -0.42 11.17
CA ASP A 11 -1.48 -1.04 12.48
C ASP A 11 -2.49 -2.14 12.80
N GLY A 12 -2.28 -2.84 13.92
CA GLY A 12 -3.17 -3.90 14.40
C GLY A 12 -3.25 -5.05 13.39
N ILE A 13 -4.47 -5.40 12.97
CA ILE A 13 -4.70 -6.46 11.97
C ILE A 13 -4.47 -6.00 10.52
N GLY A 14 -4.23 -4.70 10.29
CA GLY A 14 -4.06 -4.12 8.96
C GLY A 14 -3.02 -4.85 8.10
N PRO A 15 -1.79 -5.12 8.59
CA PRO A 15 -0.78 -5.84 7.83
C PRO A 15 -1.20 -7.23 7.36
N GLU A 16 -1.97 -7.95 8.17
CA GLU A 16 -2.46 -9.29 7.82
C GLU A 16 -3.50 -9.21 6.69
N ILE A 17 -4.53 -8.38 6.87
CA ILE A 17 -5.65 -8.27 5.93
C ILE A 17 -5.22 -7.66 4.58
N VAL A 18 -4.36 -6.63 4.61
CA VAL A 18 -3.87 -6.00 3.38
C VAL A 18 -2.96 -6.96 2.60
N THR A 19 -2.16 -7.78 3.29
CA THR A 19 -1.33 -8.79 2.63
C THR A 19 -2.17 -9.82 1.88
N GLU A 20 -3.27 -10.30 2.49
CA GLU A 20 -4.18 -11.22 1.80
C GLU A 20 -4.95 -10.54 0.66
N SER A 21 -5.32 -9.26 0.82
CA SER A 21 -5.97 -8.48 -0.24
C SER A 21 -5.09 -8.35 -1.48
N MET A 22 -3.78 -8.14 -1.29
CA MET A 22 -2.81 -8.10 -2.40
C MET A 22 -2.75 -9.43 -3.16
N LYS A 23 -2.82 -10.58 -2.48
CA LYS A 23 -2.85 -11.89 -3.16
C LYS A 23 -4.08 -12.04 -4.05
N VAL A 24 -5.23 -11.53 -3.61
CA VAL A 24 -6.45 -11.53 -4.42
C VAL A 24 -6.28 -10.62 -5.64
N LEU A 25 -5.71 -9.43 -5.47
CA LEU A 25 -5.39 -8.53 -6.59
C LEU A 25 -4.44 -9.17 -7.60
N ASP A 26 -3.41 -9.88 -7.13
CA ASP A 26 -2.48 -10.59 -8.00
C ASP A 26 -3.18 -11.69 -8.81
N LYS A 27 -4.13 -12.41 -8.22
CA LYS A 27 -4.96 -13.38 -8.94
C LYS A 27 -5.91 -12.75 -9.95
N VAL A 28 -6.46 -11.57 -9.64
CA VAL A 28 -7.23 -10.79 -10.62
C VAL A 28 -6.32 -10.33 -11.76
N ALA A 29 -5.12 -9.86 -11.44
CA ALA A 29 -4.15 -9.40 -12.44
C ALA A 29 -3.75 -10.53 -13.40
N GLU A 30 -3.44 -11.71 -12.86
CA GLU A 30 -3.15 -12.92 -13.64
C GLU A 30 -4.32 -13.30 -14.55
N LYS A 31 -5.55 -13.33 -14.00
CA LYS A 31 -6.75 -13.79 -14.73
C LYS A 31 -7.16 -12.87 -15.88
N PHE A 32 -7.00 -11.56 -15.70
CA PHE A 32 -7.52 -10.55 -16.63
C PHE A 32 -6.41 -9.78 -17.38
N GLY A 33 -5.16 -10.21 -17.28
CA GLY A 33 -4.03 -9.55 -17.94
C GLY A 33 -3.82 -8.13 -17.46
N HIS A 34 -3.91 -7.91 -16.14
CA HIS A 34 -3.52 -6.65 -15.52
C HIS A 34 -2.12 -6.78 -14.88
N LYS A 35 -1.54 -5.63 -14.55
CA LYS A 35 -0.30 -5.54 -13.81
C LYS A 35 -0.48 -4.48 -12.72
N PHE A 36 -0.22 -4.87 -11.49
CA PHE A 36 -0.23 -3.97 -10.34
C PHE A 36 1.20 -3.83 -9.82
N ASN A 37 1.70 -2.60 -9.76
CA ASN A 37 2.98 -2.27 -9.15
C ASN A 37 2.69 -1.71 -7.75
N TYR A 38 3.19 -2.36 -6.70
CA TYR A 38 2.91 -1.95 -5.32
C TYR A 38 4.06 -1.15 -4.72
N THR A 39 3.76 0.01 -4.14
CA THR A 39 4.69 0.79 -3.31
C THR A 39 4.24 0.73 -1.87
N GLN A 40 5.03 0.10 -1.00
CA GLN A 40 4.70 -0.04 0.43
C GLN A 40 5.03 1.24 1.17
N LEU A 41 4.07 1.79 1.92
CA LEU A 41 4.20 3.05 2.66
C LEU A 41 3.70 2.88 4.11
N LEU A 42 4.16 3.78 4.99
CA LEU A 42 3.75 3.80 6.40
C LEU A 42 2.71 4.90 6.64
N MET A 43 1.73 4.60 7.49
CA MET A 43 0.74 5.54 8.03
C MET A 43 0.23 5.02 9.37
N GLY A 44 -0.10 5.92 10.30
CA GLY A 44 -0.63 5.56 11.61
C GLY A 44 0.48 5.37 12.65
N GLY A 45 0.23 4.50 13.62
CA GLY A 45 1.14 4.18 14.74
C GLY A 45 2.51 3.73 14.25
N CYS A 46 2.59 2.85 13.27
CA CYS A 46 3.84 2.38 12.68
C CYS A 46 4.67 3.52 12.05
N SER A 47 4.01 4.55 11.51
CA SER A 47 4.72 5.76 11.04
C SER A 47 5.15 6.64 12.20
N ILE A 48 4.35 6.76 13.28
CA ILE A 48 4.78 7.48 14.49
C ILE A 48 6.02 6.81 15.07
N ASP A 49 6.02 5.49 15.20
CA ASP A 49 7.13 4.73 15.77
C ASP A 49 8.42 4.89 14.94
N ALA A 50 8.31 4.92 13.61
CA ALA A 50 9.45 5.03 12.70
C ALA A 50 9.91 6.48 12.45
N ASN A 51 8.98 7.41 12.33
CA ASN A 51 9.21 8.76 11.80
C ASN A 51 8.80 9.89 12.77
N GLY A 52 8.23 9.57 13.93
CA GLY A 52 7.73 10.54 14.89
C GLY A 52 6.41 11.24 14.50
N VAL A 53 5.88 10.96 13.31
CA VAL A 53 4.63 11.54 12.78
C VAL A 53 3.77 10.46 12.13
N PRO A 54 2.42 10.55 12.21
CA PRO A 54 1.52 9.52 11.70
C PRO A 54 1.47 9.43 10.17
N LEU A 55 1.93 10.47 9.48
CA LEU A 55 1.94 10.53 8.02
C LEU A 55 3.01 11.54 7.59
N THR A 56 4.00 11.09 6.82
CA THR A 56 5.06 11.97 6.32
C THR A 56 4.66 12.63 4.99
N ASP A 57 5.29 13.76 4.67
CA ASP A 57 5.08 14.44 3.39
C ASP A 57 5.53 13.56 2.20
N GLU A 58 6.54 12.71 2.39
CA GLU A 58 6.98 11.73 1.40
C GLU A 58 5.90 10.67 1.12
N THR A 59 5.24 10.15 2.17
CA THR A 59 4.10 9.23 2.00
C THR A 59 2.97 9.93 1.24
N ILE A 60 2.65 11.18 1.56
CA ILE A 60 1.62 11.96 0.84
C ILE A 60 2.00 12.12 -0.63
N ALA A 61 3.24 12.45 -0.94
CA ALA A 61 3.74 12.61 -2.29
C ALA A 61 3.66 11.30 -3.09
N ALA A 62 4.05 10.17 -2.48
CA ALA A 62 3.97 8.84 -3.09
C ALA A 62 2.52 8.42 -3.37
N CYS A 63 1.59 8.70 -2.45
CA CYS A 63 0.16 8.46 -2.68
C CYS A 63 -0.37 9.29 -3.85
N LYS A 64 -0.01 10.58 -3.94
CA LYS A 64 -0.43 11.46 -5.05
C LYS A 64 0.15 11.05 -6.42
N ALA A 65 1.29 10.36 -6.42
CA ALA A 65 1.92 9.83 -7.63
C ALA A 65 1.42 8.44 -8.05
N SER A 66 0.57 7.82 -7.22
CA SER A 66 -0.05 6.52 -7.50
C SER A 66 -1.42 6.71 -8.18
N ASP A 67 -1.95 5.63 -8.77
CA ASP A 67 -3.25 5.62 -9.44
C ASP A 67 -4.45 5.41 -8.49
#